data_AF-A0A9D3Z3E3-F1
#
_entry.id   AF-A0A9D3Z3E3-F1
#
_cell.length_a   1.000
_cell.length_b   1.000
_cell.length_c   1.000
_cell.angle_alpha   90.00
_cell.angle_beta   90.00
_cell.angle_gamma   90.00
#
_symmetry.space_group_name_H-M   'P 1'
#
loop_
_entity.id
_entity.type
_entity.pdbx_description
1 polymer ?
#
loop_
_entity_poly.entity_id
_entity_poly.type
_entity_poly.pdbx_seq_one_letter_code
_entity_poly.pdbx_strand_id
1 'polypeptide(L)'
;MACSSSQDFKLSCKDGHSVLSLNNEMGKEENNMTEGVEFSSPPQLDISTSASVMMMRSYFDFLYAKALCEVKTMTVRKNCYGCQTNHPSQKEHDCLMICDDEEYQLEFYFEDMLKEVDENAIIRSWEEMMAISNITPEMVFLHKRVIESKDFLAIMKTDQWKAKMKKMVLTITQIEDRLFRCN
;
A
#
# COMPACT_ATOMS: atom_id res chain seq x y z
N MET A 1 -27.92 39.49 -3.71
CA MET A 1 -26.48 39.23 -3.89
C MET A 1 -26.35 38.05 -4.83
N ALA A 2 -25.60 38.24 -5.92
CA ALA A 2 -25.72 37.49 -7.15
C ALA A 2 -25.12 36.08 -7.07
N CYS A 3 -25.81 35.13 -7.72
CA CYS A 3 -25.28 33.85 -8.15
C CYS A 3 -24.23 34.06 -9.25
N SER A 4 -23.13 33.32 -9.19
CA SER A 4 -22.20 33.18 -10.31
C SER A 4 -21.80 31.72 -10.45
N SER A 5 -22.39 31.11 -11.47
CA SER A 5 -22.08 29.84 -12.12
C SER A 5 -20.82 29.98 -12.99
N SER A 6 -20.00 28.92 -13.06
CA SER A 6 -19.04 28.61 -14.14
C SER A 6 -18.53 27.18 -13.88
N GLN A 7 -19.07 26.15 -14.55
CA GLN A 7 -18.73 25.62 -15.88
C GLN A 7 -17.31 25.04 -16.04
N ASP A 8 -17.32 23.72 -16.26
CA ASP A 8 -16.56 22.93 -17.23
C ASP A 8 -15.02 22.90 -17.18
N PHE A 9 -14.50 21.78 -16.68
CA PHE A 9 -13.20 21.25 -17.11
C PHE A 9 -13.39 19.84 -17.73
N LYS A 10 -13.38 19.80 -19.06
CA LYS A 10 -13.11 18.59 -19.85
C LYS A 10 -11.61 18.45 -19.99
N LEU A 11 -11.03 17.35 -19.52
CA LEU A 11 -9.70 16.91 -19.93
C LEU A 11 -9.82 15.59 -20.69
N SER A 12 -9.48 15.71 -21.98
CA SER A 12 -9.48 14.67 -23.00
C SER A 12 -8.38 13.65 -22.72
N CYS A 13 -8.74 12.37 -22.60
CA CYS A 13 -7.79 11.28 -22.83
C CYS A 13 -7.37 11.30 -24.30
N LYS A 14 -6.07 11.23 -24.57
CA LYS A 14 -5.54 10.91 -25.90
C LYS A 14 -4.73 9.64 -25.78
N ASP A 15 -5.22 8.61 -26.46
CA ASP A 15 -4.58 7.34 -26.71
C ASP A 15 -3.27 7.55 -27.48
N GLY A 16 -2.21 6.88 -27.01
CA GLY A 16 -0.92 6.81 -27.66
C GLY A 16 -0.45 5.37 -27.71
N HIS A 17 -1.01 4.60 -28.65
CA HIS A 17 -0.47 3.32 -29.07
C HIS A 17 0.94 3.53 -29.64
N SER A 18 1.95 2.86 -29.07
CA SER A 18 3.21 2.59 -29.77
C SER A 18 3.44 1.08 -29.77
N VAL A 19 3.14 0.49 -30.92
CA VAL A 19 3.43 -0.90 -31.26
C VAL A 19 4.86 -0.92 -31.78
N LEU A 20 5.80 -1.45 -31.00
CA LEU A 20 7.12 -1.80 -31.51
C LEU A 20 7.11 -3.29 -31.88
N SER A 21 6.97 -3.52 -33.18
CA SER A 21 7.31 -4.78 -33.84
C SER A 21 8.82 -5.02 -33.70
N LEU A 22 9.20 -6.12 -33.04
CA LEU A 22 10.54 -6.68 -33.14
C LEU A 22 10.49 -7.89 -34.07
N ASN A 23 11.16 -7.71 -35.21
CA ASN A 23 11.34 -8.73 -36.24
C ASN A 23 12.32 -9.82 -35.79
N ASN A 24 12.03 -11.03 -36.26
CA ASN A 24 12.90 -12.19 -36.27
C ASN A 24 14.28 -11.90 -36.89
N GLU A 25 15.34 -12.32 -36.20
CA GLU A 25 16.57 -12.78 -36.84
C GLU A 25 16.97 -14.13 -36.24
N MET A 26 16.67 -15.22 -36.97
CA MET A 26 17.28 -16.53 -36.75
C MET A 26 18.73 -16.48 -37.24
N GLY A 27 19.65 -16.30 -36.30
CA GLY A 27 21.09 -16.48 -36.50
C GLY A 27 21.51 -17.92 -36.22
N LYS A 28 22.33 -18.44 -37.13
CA LYS A 28 22.81 -19.83 -37.22
C LYS A 28 23.71 -20.25 -36.06
N GLU A 29 23.67 -21.56 -35.82
CA GLU A 29 24.56 -22.36 -34.97
C GLU A 29 26.05 -22.15 -35.29
N GLU A 30 26.86 -21.95 -34.26
CA GLU A 30 28.26 -22.40 -34.23
C GLU A 30 28.50 -23.20 -32.95
N ASN A 31 28.65 -24.51 -33.11
CA ASN A 31 29.04 -25.46 -32.08
C ASN A 31 30.53 -25.25 -31.73
N ASN A 32 30.81 -24.58 -30.61
CA ASN A 32 32.14 -24.58 -30.01
C ASN A 32 32.16 -25.50 -28.77
N MET A 33 33.05 -26.49 -28.82
CA MET A 33 33.35 -27.42 -27.73
C MET A 33 33.82 -26.63 -26.50
N THR A 34 32.98 -26.57 -25.46
CA THR A 34 33.37 -26.08 -24.14
C THR A 34 33.96 -27.20 -23.32
N GLU A 35 35.25 -27.04 -23.00
CA GLU A 35 35.96 -27.75 -21.94
C GLU A 35 35.22 -27.62 -20.61
N GLY A 36 35.30 -28.67 -19.79
CA GLY A 36 34.54 -28.87 -18.56
C GLY A 36 34.67 -27.72 -17.57
N VAL A 37 33.64 -26.86 -17.55
CA VAL A 37 33.39 -25.95 -16.43
C VAL A 37 32.83 -26.81 -15.30
N GLU A 38 33.61 -26.99 -14.23
CA GLU A 38 33.13 -27.57 -12.98
C GLU A 38 31.92 -26.75 -12.49
N PHE A 39 30.74 -27.35 -12.62
CA PHE A 39 29.48 -26.77 -12.18
C PHE A 39 29.49 -26.75 -10.65
N SER A 40 30.00 -25.67 -10.07
CA SER A 40 29.87 -25.43 -8.63
C SER A 40 28.38 -25.36 -8.30
N SER A 41 27.95 -26.24 -7.40
CA SER A 41 26.55 -26.36 -6.99
C SER A 41 25.99 -24.97 -6.67
N PRO A 42 24.76 -24.63 -7.13
CA PRO A 42 24.14 -23.35 -6.84
C PRO A 42 24.21 -23.07 -5.34
N PRO A 43 24.62 -21.86 -4.91
CA PRO A 43 24.68 -21.53 -3.49
C PRO A 43 23.32 -21.81 -2.87
N GLN A 44 23.27 -22.73 -1.92
CA GLN A 44 22.04 -23.04 -1.20
C GLN A 44 21.64 -21.80 -0.43
N LEU A 45 20.51 -21.21 -0.83
CA LEU A 45 19.95 -20.03 -0.19
C LEU A 45 19.57 -20.40 1.25
N ASP A 46 20.18 -19.74 2.23
CA ASP A 46 19.97 -20.02 3.66
C ASP A 46 18.50 -19.72 4.06
N ILE A 47 17.87 -20.69 4.71
CA ILE A 47 16.49 -20.62 5.23
C ILE A 47 16.32 -19.41 6.17
N SER A 48 17.39 -19.01 6.88
CA SER A 48 17.43 -17.83 7.76
C SER A 48 17.12 -16.52 7.01
N THR A 49 17.57 -16.40 5.75
CA THR A 49 17.31 -15.23 4.92
C THR A 49 15.82 -15.09 4.60
N SER A 50 15.12 -16.21 4.39
CA SER A 50 13.68 -16.21 4.09
C SER A 50 12.83 -15.69 5.25
N ALA A 51 13.15 -16.07 6.49
CA ALA A 51 12.37 -15.64 7.66
C ALA A 51 12.50 -14.13 7.90
N SER A 52 13.72 -13.58 7.77
CA SER A 52 13.99 -12.15 7.95
C SER A 52 13.28 -11.31 6.88
N VAL A 53 13.29 -11.76 5.62
CA VAL A 53 12.53 -11.13 4.51
C VAL A 53 11.04 -11.08 4.82
N MET A 54 10.47 -12.20 5.28
CA MET A 54 9.05 -12.26 5.63
C MET A 54 8.69 -11.34 6.81
N MET A 55 9.55 -11.27 7.83
CA MET A 55 9.38 -10.37 8.96
C MET A 55 9.39 -8.91 8.52
N MET A 56 10.41 -8.49 7.75
CA MET A 56 10.54 -7.12 7.23
C MET A 56 9.31 -6.68 6.45
N ARG A 57 8.81 -7.55 5.57
CA ARG A 57 7.61 -7.27 4.77
C ARG A 57 6.35 -7.22 5.61
N SER A 58 6.18 -8.17 6.53
CA SER A 58 5.01 -8.21 7.42
C SER A 58 4.94 -6.98 8.32
N TYR A 59 6.10 -6.51 8.79
CA TYR A 59 6.18 -5.31 9.60
C TYR A 59 5.85 -4.04 8.79
N PHE A 60 6.34 -3.95 7.56
CA PHE A 60 5.96 -2.87 6.65
C PHE A 60 4.44 -2.83 6.40
N ASP A 61 3.84 -3.99 6.09
CA ASP A 61 2.39 -4.12 5.91
C ASP A 61 1.62 -3.69 7.18
N PHE A 62 2.13 -4.01 8.37
CA PHE A 62 1.55 -3.56 9.63
C PHE A 62 1.60 -2.04 9.81
N LEU A 63 2.76 -1.42 9.56
CA LEU A 63 2.91 0.04 9.62
C LEU A 63 1.98 0.74 8.62
N TYR A 64 1.82 0.17 7.42
CA TYR A 64 0.91 0.71 6.43
C TYR A 64 -0.56 0.62 6.87
N ALA A 65 -0.98 -0.54 7.40
CA ALA A 65 -2.31 -0.71 7.95
C ALA A 65 -2.58 0.24 9.13
N LYS A 66 -1.58 0.48 9.98
CA LYS A 66 -1.67 1.44 11.08
C LYS A 66 -1.86 2.88 10.56
N ALA A 67 -1.07 3.30 9.57
CA ALA A 67 -1.24 4.61 8.95
C ALA A 67 -2.64 4.78 8.32
N LEU A 68 -3.19 3.71 7.73
CA LEU A 68 -4.57 3.70 7.25
C LEU A 68 -5.58 3.91 8.39
N CYS A 69 -5.41 3.28 9.55
CA CYS A 69 -6.25 3.54 10.73
C CYS A 69 -6.22 5.02 11.13
N GLU A 70 -5.02 5.63 11.15
CA GLU A 70 -4.83 7.03 11.55
C GLU A 70 -5.55 8.01 10.60
N VAL A 71 -5.54 7.75 9.29
CA VAL A 71 -6.22 8.62 8.30
C VAL A 71 -7.70 8.30 8.11
N LYS A 72 -8.19 7.12 8.54
CA LYS A 72 -9.58 6.65 8.35
C LYS A 72 -10.59 7.68 8.83
N THR A 73 -10.51 8.07 10.11
CA THR A 73 -11.49 8.96 10.74
C THR A 73 -11.56 10.32 10.05
N MET A 74 -10.41 10.88 9.67
CA MET A 74 -10.37 12.15 8.96
C MET A 74 -10.92 12.04 7.53
N THR A 75 -10.60 10.96 6.83
CA THR A 75 -11.09 10.70 5.46
C THR A 75 -12.60 10.53 5.44
N VAL A 76 -13.16 9.72 6.35
CA VAL A 76 -14.60 9.52 6.48
C VAL A 76 -15.31 10.83 6.78
N ARG A 77 -14.78 11.65 7.71
CA ARG A 77 -15.37 12.96 8.05
C ARG A 77 -15.30 13.95 6.90
N LYS A 78 -14.17 13.99 6.18
CA LYS A 78 -13.96 14.85 5.01
C LYS A 78 -14.93 14.51 3.89
N ASN A 79 -15.35 13.25 3.74
CA ASN A 79 -16.19 12.79 2.63
C ASN A 79 -17.66 12.48 3.02
N CYS A 80 -18.05 12.40 4.31
CA CYS A 80 -19.48 12.36 4.73
C CYS A 80 -20.09 13.74 4.39
N TYR A 81 -20.94 13.81 3.35
CA TYR A 81 -21.72 15.01 3.01
C TYR A 81 -22.50 15.55 4.22
N GLY A 82 -23.04 14.63 5.04
CA GLY A 82 -23.64 14.98 6.33
C GLY A 82 -22.69 15.79 7.20
N CYS A 83 -21.44 15.35 7.41
CA CYS A 83 -20.41 16.05 8.19
C CYS A 83 -19.99 17.40 7.60
N GLN A 84 -20.11 17.60 6.29
CA GLN A 84 -19.75 18.85 5.63
C GLN A 84 -20.81 19.95 5.79
N THR A 85 -22.10 19.60 5.72
CA THR A 85 -23.20 20.52 5.98
C THR A 85 -23.58 20.44 7.44
N ASN A 86 -23.33 21.50 8.22
CA ASN A 86 -23.72 21.64 9.63
C ASN A 86 -25.25 21.51 9.80
N HIS A 87 -25.76 20.28 9.78
CA HIS A 87 -27.18 19.99 9.69
C HIS A 87 -27.74 19.82 11.10
N PRO A 88 -28.91 20.41 11.43
CA PRO A 88 -29.45 20.35 12.79
C PRO A 88 -29.57 18.95 13.39
N SER A 89 -29.79 17.91 12.56
CA SER A 89 -29.86 16.51 13.00
C SER A 89 -28.52 15.95 13.52
N GLN A 90 -27.39 16.60 13.26
CA GLN A 90 -26.08 16.22 13.79
C GLN A 90 -25.83 16.70 15.21
N LYS A 91 -26.66 17.63 15.71
CA LYS A 91 -26.60 18.07 17.11
C LYS A 91 -27.16 17.01 18.07
N GLU A 92 -27.94 16.08 17.54
CA GLU A 92 -28.62 15.04 18.31
C GLU A 92 -28.01 13.65 18.10
N HIS A 93 -27.26 13.43 17.01
CA HIS A 93 -26.63 12.15 16.66
C HIS A 93 -25.29 12.34 15.92
N ASP A 94 -24.29 11.48 16.18
CA ASP A 94 -23.13 11.33 15.29
C ASP A 94 -23.62 11.03 13.85
N CYS A 95 -22.95 11.54 12.79
CA CYS A 95 -23.41 11.46 11.37
C CYS A 95 -24.09 10.10 11.11
N LEU A 96 -25.40 10.08 10.81
CA LEU A 96 -26.19 8.85 10.56
C LEU A 96 -25.60 7.92 9.47
N MET A 97 -24.69 8.46 8.66
CA MET A 97 -23.94 7.74 7.61
C MET A 97 -22.55 7.26 8.07
N ILE A 98 -22.14 7.57 9.30
CA ILE A 98 -21.23 6.71 10.08
C ILE A 98 -22.11 5.52 10.45
N CYS A 99 -22.42 4.66 9.48
CA CYS A 99 -22.82 3.32 9.85
C CYS A 99 -21.71 2.79 10.76
N ASP A 100 -22.08 2.24 11.92
CA ASP A 100 -21.16 1.51 12.81
C ASP A 100 -20.47 0.33 12.09
N ASP A 101 -20.85 0.08 10.84
CA ASP A 101 -20.21 -0.84 9.93
C ASP A 101 -18.87 -0.28 9.40
N GLU A 102 -17.82 -0.59 10.16
CA GLU A 102 -16.44 -0.29 9.77
C GLU A 102 -16.02 -0.90 8.44
N GLU A 103 -16.58 -2.05 8.08
CA GLU A 103 -16.27 -2.75 6.83
C GLU A 103 -16.83 -1.94 5.65
N TYR A 104 -18.05 -1.43 5.77
CA TYR A 104 -18.64 -0.53 4.79
C TYR A 104 -17.82 0.75 4.63
N GLN A 105 -17.43 1.40 5.73
CA GLN A 105 -16.61 2.62 5.65
C GLN A 105 -15.28 2.37 4.91
N LEU A 106 -14.63 1.24 5.19
CA LEU A 106 -13.41 0.87 4.49
C LEU A 106 -13.69 0.60 3.02
N GLU A 107 -14.75 -0.09 2.65
CA GLU A 107 -15.04 -0.36 1.24
C GLU A 107 -15.21 0.92 0.42
N PHE A 108 -15.93 1.91 0.97
CA PHE A 108 -16.25 3.15 0.25
C PHE A 108 -15.09 4.16 0.24
N TYR A 109 -14.34 4.29 1.32
CA TYR A 109 -13.33 5.35 1.47
C TYR A 109 -11.89 4.87 1.29
N PHE A 110 -11.64 3.57 1.04
CA PHE A 110 -10.27 3.03 0.98
C PHE A 110 -9.36 3.78 0.01
N GLU A 111 -9.84 4.06 -1.21
CA GLU A 111 -9.03 4.72 -2.23
C GLU A 111 -8.67 6.15 -1.86
N ASP A 112 -9.53 6.83 -1.11
CA ASP A 112 -9.25 8.17 -0.59
C ASP A 112 -8.27 8.10 0.57
N MET A 113 -8.39 7.09 1.44
CA MET A 113 -7.42 6.85 2.51
C MET A 113 -6.02 6.61 1.94
N LEU A 114 -5.89 5.82 0.86
CA LEU A 114 -4.60 5.57 0.19
C LEU A 114 -3.93 6.84 -0.33
N LYS A 115 -4.69 7.88 -0.67
CA LYS A 115 -4.14 9.17 -1.15
C LYS A 115 -3.62 10.05 -0.02
N GLU A 116 -4.12 9.84 1.20
CA GLU A 116 -3.80 10.65 2.38
C GLU A 116 -2.66 10.02 3.22
N VAL A 117 -2.26 8.78 2.93
CA VAL A 117 -1.14 8.11 3.61
C VAL A 117 0.21 8.72 3.21
N ASP A 118 1.02 9.12 4.20
CA ASP A 118 2.42 9.51 4.00
C ASP A 118 3.32 8.27 3.94
N GLU A 119 3.56 7.77 2.72
CA GLU A 119 4.43 6.61 2.47
C GLU A 119 5.88 6.84 2.98
N ASN A 120 6.37 8.09 2.97
CA ASN A 120 7.72 8.38 3.47
C ASN A 120 7.80 8.27 4.98
N ALA A 121 6.73 8.63 5.71
CA ALA A 121 6.66 8.43 7.15
C ALA A 121 6.71 6.93 7.50
N ILE A 122 5.98 6.10 6.74
CA ILE A 122 6.00 4.65 6.92
C ILE A 122 7.40 4.09 6.70
N ILE A 123 8.08 4.49 5.62
CA ILE A 123 9.46 4.04 5.34
C ILE A 123 10.40 4.44 6.48
N ARG A 124 10.33 5.68 6.99
CA ARG A 124 11.16 6.11 8.13
C ARG A 124 10.91 5.26 9.38
N SER A 125 9.64 5.05 9.76
CA SER A 125 9.30 4.21 10.91
C SER A 125 9.72 2.75 10.72
N TRP A 126 9.66 2.25 9.48
CA TRP A 126 10.16 0.92 9.14
C TRP A 126 11.68 0.84 9.34
N GLU A 127 12.44 1.82 8.83
CA GLU A 127 13.90 1.88 9.01
C GLU A 127 14.32 1.96 10.47
N GLU A 128 13.63 2.79 11.27
CA GLU A 128 13.85 2.92 12.71
C GLU A 128 13.66 1.58 13.43
N MET A 129 12.62 0.82 13.08
CA MET A 129 12.44 -0.53 13.63
C MET A 129 13.55 -1.46 13.16
N MET A 130 13.87 -1.44 11.88
CA MET A 130 14.93 -2.32 11.36
C MET A 130 16.28 -2.05 12.04
N ALA A 131 16.57 -0.80 12.41
CA ALA A 131 17.78 -0.42 13.13
C ALA A 131 17.86 -0.99 14.56
N ILE A 132 16.73 -1.23 15.24
CA ILE A 132 16.70 -1.86 16.57
C ILE A 132 16.60 -3.39 16.50
N SER A 133 16.33 -3.94 15.32
CA SER A 133 16.28 -5.38 15.09
C SER A 133 17.68 -5.95 14.83
N ASN A 134 17.89 -7.26 15.07
CA ASN A 134 19.15 -7.95 14.75
C ASN A 134 19.30 -8.22 13.23
N ILE A 135 18.78 -7.35 12.38
CA ILE A 135 18.85 -7.47 10.92
C ILE A 135 20.08 -6.70 10.43
N THR A 136 20.82 -7.27 9.50
CA THR A 136 22.04 -6.63 8.99
C THR A 136 21.68 -5.38 8.16
N PRO A 137 22.47 -4.29 8.25
CA PRO A 137 22.22 -3.08 7.46
C PRO A 137 22.13 -3.33 5.95
N GLU A 138 22.87 -4.31 5.45
CA GLU A 138 22.82 -4.71 4.04
C GLU A 138 21.46 -5.29 3.65
N MET A 139 20.86 -6.15 4.49
CA MET A 139 19.52 -6.67 4.23
C MET A 139 18.46 -5.56 4.26
N VAL A 140 18.58 -4.63 5.21
CA VAL A 140 17.70 -3.45 5.31
C VAL A 140 17.81 -2.60 4.06
N PHE A 141 19.03 -2.30 3.60
CA PHE A 141 19.27 -1.54 2.38
C PHE A 141 18.65 -2.19 1.14
N LEU A 142 18.85 -3.51 0.97
CA LEU A 142 18.25 -4.26 -0.14
C LEU A 142 16.71 -4.22 -0.08
N HIS A 143 16.11 -4.39 1.09
CA HIS A 143 14.65 -4.34 1.25
C HIS A 143 14.09 -2.94 1.02
N LYS A 144 14.78 -1.90 1.50
CA LYS A 144 14.40 -0.51 1.24
C LYS A 144 14.33 -0.24 -0.26
N ARG A 145 15.34 -0.67 -1.02
CA ARG A 145 15.33 -0.54 -2.49
C ARG A 145 14.17 -1.27 -3.15
N VAL A 146 13.77 -2.42 -2.62
CA VAL A 146 12.56 -3.12 -3.09
C VAL A 146 11.31 -2.30 -2.77
N ILE A 147 11.16 -1.80 -1.55
CA ILE A 147 10.01 -1.00 -1.12
C ILE A 147 9.88 0.28 -1.97
N GLU A 148 10.98 0.96 -2.24
CA GLU A 148 11.03 2.19 -3.04
C GLU A 148 10.93 1.92 -4.56
N SER A 149 10.93 0.65 -4.99
CA SER A 149 10.81 0.33 -6.40
C SER A 149 9.39 0.57 -6.92
N LYS A 150 9.30 1.04 -8.17
CA LYS A 150 8.01 1.26 -8.86
C LYS A 150 7.17 -0.02 -8.94
N ASP A 151 7.83 -1.16 -9.10
CA ASP A 151 7.17 -2.46 -9.21
C ASP A 151 6.51 -2.86 -7.89
N PHE A 152 7.18 -2.61 -6.76
CA PHE A 152 6.60 -2.88 -5.45
C PHE A 152 5.39 -1.99 -5.17
N LEU A 153 5.47 -0.70 -5.52
CA LEU A 153 4.33 0.22 -5.40
C LEU A 153 3.15 -0.21 -6.28
N ALA A 154 3.40 -0.79 -7.45
CA ALA A 154 2.35 -1.35 -8.29
C ALA A 154 1.70 -2.59 -7.65
N ILE A 155 2.50 -3.50 -7.06
CA ILE A 155 2.02 -4.69 -6.35
C ILE A 155 1.17 -4.29 -5.13
N MET A 156 1.60 -3.26 -4.40
CA MET A 156 0.88 -2.69 -3.27
C MET A 156 -0.46 -2.04 -3.66
N LYS A 157 -0.82 -1.94 -4.93
CA LYS A 157 -2.12 -1.37 -5.33
C LYS A 157 -3.00 -2.40 -6.04
N THR A 158 -2.62 -3.67 -5.97
CA THR A 158 -3.45 -4.80 -6.42
C THR A 158 -4.64 -5.02 -5.50
N ASP A 159 -5.74 -5.53 -6.05
CA ASP A 159 -6.94 -5.84 -5.26
C ASP A 159 -6.67 -6.84 -4.13
N GLN A 160 -5.74 -7.78 -4.35
CA GLN A 160 -5.30 -8.73 -3.33
C GLN A 160 -4.63 -8.02 -2.15
N TRP A 161 -3.74 -7.06 -2.42
CA TRP A 161 -3.12 -6.27 -1.37
C TRP A 161 -4.14 -5.38 -0.66
N LYS A 162 -5.05 -4.74 -1.40
CA LYS A 162 -6.10 -3.89 -0.83
C LYS A 162 -7.00 -4.69 0.12
N ALA A 163 -7.42 -5.88 -0.28
CA ALA A 163 -8.19 -6.80 0.57
C ALA A 163 -7.41 -7.20 1.84
N LYS A 164 -6.11 -7.48 1.70
CA LYS A 164 -5.24 -7.75 2.87
C LYS A 164 -5.20 -6.56 3.82
N MET A 165 -5.01 -5.35 3.31
CA MET A 165 -4.94 -4.13 4.13
C MET A 165 -6.27 -3.83 4.82
N LYS A 166 -7.40 -3.90 4.12
CA LYS A 166 -8.73 -3.75 4.72
C LYS A 166 -8.92 -4.69 5.92
N LYS A 167 -8.54 -5.97 5.76
CA LYS A 167 -8.58 -6.95 6.86
C LYS A 167 -7.67 -6.58 8.02
N MET A 168 -6.45 -6.10 7.75
CA MET A 168 -5.52 -5.67 8.79
C MET A 168 -6.04 -4.44 9.53
N VAL A 169 -6.60 -3.45 8.83
CA VAL A 169 -7.20 -2.25 9.42
C VAL A 169 -8.36 -2.61 10.34
N LEU A 170 -9.28 -3.49 9.90
CA LEU A 170 -10.36 -4.00 10.75
C LEU A 170 -9.81 -4.69 12.00
N THR A 171 -8.79 -5.54 11.84
CA THR A 171 -8.18 -6.26 12.96
C THR A 171 -7.55 -5.30 13.97
N ILE A 172 -6.80 -4.30 13.51
CA ILE A 172 -6.17 -3.29 14.37
C ILE A 172 -7.25 -2.50 15.12
N THR A 173 -8.28 -2.03 14.42
CA THR A 173 -9.36 -1.23 15.02
C THR A 173 -10.10 -2.03 16.10
N GLN A 174 -10.41 -3.31 15.84
CA GLN A 174 -11.03 -4.20 16.83
C GLN A 174 -10.15 -4.45 18.06
N ILE A 175 -8.83 -4.54 17.89
CA ILE A 175 -7.89 -4.69 19.00
C ILE A 175 -7.87 -3.43 19.84
N GLU A 176 -7.75 -2.26 19.22
CA GLU A 176 -7.77 -0.97 19.90
C GLU A 176 -9.07 -0.78 20.70
N ASP A 177 -10.23 -1.03 20.08
CA ASP A 177 -11.54 -0.97 20.72
C ASP A 177 -11.62 -1.84 21.99
N ARG A 178 -11.06 -3.05 21.94
CA ARG A 178 -11.01 -3.95 23.11
C ARG A 178 -10.07 -3.47 24.20
N LEU A 179 -8.95 -2.86 23.83
CA LEU A 179 -7.98 -2.32 24.80
C LEU A 179 -8.51 -1.07 25.51
N PHE A 180 -9.27 -0.22 24.80
CA PHE A 180 -9.77 1.04 25.36
C PHE A 180 -11.12 0.92 26.09
N ARG A 181 -11.98 -0.06 25.75
CA ARG A 181 -13.26 -0.30 26.47
C ARG A 181 -13.10 -0.96 27.84
N CYS A 182 -11.90 -1.45 28.17
CA CYS A 182 -11.61 -2.12 29.44
C CYS A 182 -11.03 -1.21 30.52
N ASN A 183 -10.86 0.09 30.24
CA ASN A 183 -10.42 1.11 31.20
C ASN A 183 -11.57 2.08 31.51
#